data_AF-A0A1Y2WLW8-F1
#
_entry.id   AF-A0A1Y2WLW8-F1
#
_cell.length_a   1.000
_cell.length_b   1.000
_cell.length_c   1.000
_cell.angle_alpha   90.00
_cell.angle_beta   90.00
_cell.angle_gamma   90.00
#
_symmetry.space_group_name_H-M   'P 1'
#
loop_
_entity.id
_entity.type
_entity.pdbx_description
1 polymer ?
#
loop_
_entity_poly.entity_id
_entity_poly.type
_entity_poly.pdbx_seq_one_letter_code
_entity_poly.pdbx_strand_id
1 'polypeptide(L)'
;MTCAMDWTYVGRDPTFYDVWVARTLLGDLFFDIPPDGNWNSAWNLFWNDRIASERFRKTVPFQVFACWNGAVAFTAAPILGEQSDQDGADKKPIQKGKEEDRVEFRGSREGECYSGEPTLFCKDLWRIGHGRIAVVPSVNLEYSDEDAYKIKMAKGYTSRWTGQEDEETMKIQWVDKPPDTVTCMPGLGDQTRRPWNETFT
;
A
#
# COMPACT_ATOMS: atom_id res chain seq x y z
N MET A 1 -0.66 -2.91 8.59
CA MET A 1 -1.78 -2.51 7.69
C MET A 1 -1.75 -3.42 6.47
N THR A 2 -2.90 -3.81 5.96
CA THR A 2 -3.01 -4.65 4.75
C THR A 2 -4.04 -4.09 3.79
N CYS A 3 -3.74 -4.09 2.50
CA CYS A 3 -4.62 -3.63 1.43
C CYS A 3 -4.92 -4.75 0.44
N ALA A 4 -6.10 -4.71 -0.19
CA ALA A 4 -6.43 -5.59 -1.31
C ALA A 4 -5.74 -5.11 -2.61
N MET A 5 -6.11 -5.71 -3.74
CA MET A 5 -5.87 -5.16 -5.07
C MET A 5 -7.17 -4.56 -5.59
N ASP A 6 -7.09 -3.33 -6.09
CA ASP A 6 -8.23 -2.60 -6.59
C ASP A 6 -8.12 -2.35 -8.09
N TRP A 7 -9.18 -2.69 -8.80
CA TRP A 7 -9.17 -2.77 -10.26
C TRP A 7 -10.29 -1.92 -10.85
N THR A 8 -10.06 -1.48 -12.08
CA THR A 8 -11.04 -0.82 -12.93
C THR A 8 -10.82 -1.24 -14.38
N TYR A 9 -11.78 -0.93 -15.25
CA TYR A 9 -11.68 -1.13 -16.70
C TYR A 9 -11.62 0.22 -17.42
N VAL A 10 -10.44 0.85 -17.44
CA VAL A 10 -10.16 2.03 -18.30
C VAL A 10 -9.99 1.65 -19.78
N GLY A 11 -9.97 0.34 -20.08
CA GLY A 11 -9.83 -0.24 -21.42
C GLY A 11 -10.33 -1.68 -21.41
N ARG A 12 -9.81 -2.52 -22.32
CA ARG A 12 -10.20 -3.93 -22.41
C ARG A 12 -9.74 -4.76 -21.21
N ASP A 13 -8.53 -4.51 -20.74
CA ASP A 13 -7.87 -5.29 -19.70
C ASP A 13 -8.00 -4.58 -18.34
N PRO A 14 -8.00 -5.35 -17.23
CA PRO A 14 -8.14 -4.76 -15.90
C PRO A 14 -6.90 -3.96 -15.53
N THR A 15 -7.13 -2.75 -15.04
CA THR A 15 -6.10 -1.79 -14.66
C THR A 15 -6.18 -1.50 -13.18
N PHE A 16 -5.03 -1.46 -12.51
CA PHE A 16 -4.97 -1.06 -11.11
C PHE A 16 -5.38 0.40 -10.94
N TYR A 17 -6.39 0.66 -10.11
CA TYR A 17 -7.04 1.97 -10.02
C TYR A 17 -6.24 2.98 -9.18
N ASP A 18 -5.86 2.59 -7.97
CA ASP A 18 -5.29 3.45 -6.93
C ASP A 18 -3.77 3.70 -7.06
N VAL A 19 -3.25 3.78 -8.29
CA VAL A 19 -1.82 4.02 -8.55
C VAL A 19 -1.31 5.31 -7.92
N TRP A 20 -2.14 6.34 -7.85
CA TRP A 20 -1.80 7.66 -7.34
C TRP A 20 -1.45 7.66 -5.84
N VAL A 21 -1.99 6.73 -5.04
CA VAL A 21 -1.71 6.55 -3.59
C VAL A 21 -0.80 5.37 -3.26
N ALA A 22 -0.57 4.47 -4.20
CA ALA A 22 0.21 3.27 -3.96
C ALA A 22 1.70 3.51 -4.20
N ARG A 23 2.55 3.04 -3.29
CA ARG A 23 4.01 3.11 -3.42
C ARG A 23 4.65 1.79 -3.02
N THR A 24 5.47 1.21 -3.90
CA THR A 24 6.27 0.02 -3.59
C THR A 24 7.25 0.32 -2.45
N LEU A 25 7.95 -0.69 -1.95
CA LEU A 25 8.97 -0.45 -0.92
C LEU A 25 10.19 0.31 -1.46
N LEU A 26 10.35 0.40 -2.78
CA LEU A 26 11.32 1.29 -3.44
C LEU A 26 10.82 2.74 -3.52
N GLY A 27 9.57 3.00 -3.10
CA GLY A 27 8.95 4.31 -3.11
C GLY A 27 8.34 4.71 -4.45
N ASP A 28 8.33 3.84 -5.46
CA ASP A 28 7.75 4.13 -6.77
C ASP A 28 6.28 3.75 -6.86
N LEU A 29 5.57 4.29 -7.84
CA LEU A 29 4.20 3.88 -8.19
C LEU A 29 4.16 2.38 -8.51
N PHE A 30 2.98 1.76 -8.37
CA PHE A 30 2.82 0.34 -8.72
C PHE A 30 3.01 0.07 -10.22
N PHE A 31 2.80 1.06 -11.08
CA PHE A 31 3.22 1.00 -12.48
C PHE A 31 3.73 2.37 -12.92
N ASP A 32 4.55 2.39 -13.98
CA ASP A 32 5.10 3.62 -14.53
C ASP A 32 4.00 4.48 -15.19
N ILE A 33 3.92 5.76 -14.81
CA ILE A 33 3.07 6.74 -15.48
C ILE A 33 4.00 7.71 -16.20
N PRO A 34 4.04 7.72 -17.54
CA PRO A 34 4.90 8.63 -18.28
C PRO A 34 4.51 10.10 -18.08
N PRO A 35 5.38 11.06 -18.46
CA PRO A 35 5.12 12.50 -18.24
C PRO A 35 3.84 13.05 -18.88
N ASP A 36 3.30 12.38 -19.90
CA ASP A 36 2.02 12.73 -20.53
C ASP A 36 0.79 12.21 -19.75
N GLY A 37 1.01 11.51 -18.63
CA GLY A 37 -0.02 11.00 -17.74
C GLY A 37 -0.77 9.78 -18.26
N ASN A 38 -0.33 9.16 -19.36
CA ASN A 38 -1.02 8.00 -19.94
C ASN A 38 -0.85 6.73 -19.10
N TRP A 39 -1.75 5.76 -19.28
CA TRP A 39 -1.79 4.51 -18.50
C TRP A 39 -1.38 3.28 -19.33
N ASN A 40 -0.64 3.47 -20.42
CA ASN A 40 -0.26 2.38 -21.35
C ASN A 40 0.67 1.34 -20.70
N SER A 41 1.31 1.68 -19.58
CA SER A 41 2.16 0.79 -18.79
C SER A 41 1.44 0.11 -17.62
N ALA A 42 0.12 0.32 -17.46
CA ALA A 42 -0.62 -0.16 -16.29
C ALA A 42 -0.67 -1.68 -16.11
N TRP A 43 -0.42 -2.45 -17.19
CA TRP A 43 -0.28 -3.90 -17.14
C TRP A 43 1.06 -4.35 -16.54
N ASN A 44 2.08 -3.49 -16.56
CA ASN A 44 3.43 -3.78 -16.09
C ASN A 44 3.58 -3.42 -14.60
N LEU A 45 2.76 -4.04 -13.75
CA LEU A 45 2.79 -3.81 -12.32
C LEU A 45 4.13 -4.27 -11.70
N PHE A 46 4.63 -3.43 -10.79
CA PHE A 46 5.87 -3.62 -10.03
C PHE A 46 7.11 -3.76 -10.94
N TRP A 47 7.10 -3.05 -12.06
CA TRP A 47 8.10 -3.14 -13.13
C TRP A 47 9.56 -2.99 -12.67
N ASN A 48 9.81 -2.20 -11.63
CA ASN A 48 11.14 -1.96 -11.07
C ASN A 48 11.36 -2.61 -9.68
N ASP A 49 10.34 -3.24 -9.10
CA ASP A 49 10.43 -3.93 -7.81
C ASP A 49 10.29 -5.43 -8.01
N ARG A 50 11.44 -6.10 -8.16
CA ARG A 50 11.50 -7.54 -8.41
C ARG A 50 10.83 -8.35 -7.30
N ILE A 51 10.97 -7.95 -6.04
CA ILE A 51 10.40 -8.69 -4.90
C ILE A 51 8.88 -8.60 -4.95
N ALA A 52 8.33 -7.39 -5.08
CA ALA A 52 6.89 -7.19 -5.21
C ALA A 52 6.34 -7.90 -6.45
N SER A 53 7.01 -7.80 -7.59
CA SER A 53 6.59 -8.46 -8.85
C SER A 53 6.54 -9.98 -8.73
N GLU A 54 7.58 -10.61 -8.16
CA GLU A 54 7.62 -12.06 -7.95
C GLU A 54 6.54 -12.54 -6.99
N ARG A 55 6.30 -11.81 -5.89
CA ARG A 55 5.28 -12.15 -4.89
C ARG A 55 3.87 -11.93 -5.42
N PHE A 56 3.64 -10.84 -6.15
CA PHE A 56 2.39 -10.56 -6.84
C PHE A 56 2.02 -11.68 -7.84
N ARG A 57 2.96 -12.13 -8.67
CA ARG A 57 2.75 -13.23 -9.63
C ARG A 57 2.44 -14.58 -8.96
N LYS A 58 2.96 -14.79 -7.75
CA LYS A 58 2.67 -15.97 -6.92
C LYS A 58 1.41 -15.80 -6.07
N THR A 59 0.75 -14.64 -6.14
CA THR A 59 -0.44 -14.33 -5.36
C THR A 59 -0.20 -14.41 -3.84
N VAL A 60 1.00 -14.07 -3.39
CA VAL A 60 1.36 -14.03 -1.96
C VAL A 60 1.61 -12.59 -1.48
N PRO A 61 1.32 -12.26 -0.21
CA PRO A 61 1.41 -10.89 0.31
C PRO A 61 2.82 -10.30 0.22
N PHE A 62 2.96 -8.99 0.02
CA PHE A 62 4.27 -8.32 0.00
C PHE A 62 4.22 -6.94 0.64
N GLN A 63 5.33 -6.50 1.24
CA GLN A 63 5.42 -5.20 1.90
C GLN A 63 5.55 -4.06 0.88
N VAL A 64 4.98 -2.91 1.22
CA VAL A 64 4.97 -1.70 0.41
C VAL A 64 5.19 -0.47 1.31
N PHE A 65 5.57 0.66 0.72
CA PHE A 65 5.61 1.91 1.48
C PHE A 65 4.20 2.43 1.77
N ALA A 66 3.32 2.41 0.76
CA ALA A 66 1.94 2.86 0.90
C ALA A 66 1.00 2.04 0.00
N CYS A 67 -0.22 1.79 0.49
CA CYS A 67 -1.31 1.20 -0.27
C CYS A 67 -2.65 1.65 0.32
N TRP A 68 -3.70 1.66 -0.49
CA TRP A 68 -5.07 1.92 -0.04
C TRP A 68 -6.04 1.51 -1.15
N ASN A 69 -6.29 0.21 -1.26
CA ASN A 69 -6.77 -0.39 -2.48
C ASN A 69 -8.11 -1.08 -2.27
N GLY A 70 -9.22 -0.40 -2.57
CA GLY A 70 -10.59 -0.92 -2.48
C GLY A 70 -11.05 -1.24 -1.04
N ALA A 71 -10.34 -2.13 -0.34
CA ALA A 71 -10.49 -2.44 1.07
C ALA A 71 -9.13 -2.44 1.78
N VAL A 72 -9.15 -1.98 3.03
CA VAL A 72 -7.97 -1.87 3.87
C VAL A 72 -8.29 -2.30 5.30
N ALA A 73 -7.32 -2.95 5.94
CA ALA A 73 -7.39 -3.31 7.35
C ALA A 73 -6.13 -2.86 8.10
N PHE A 74 -6.31 -2.23 9.25
CA PHE A 74 -5.23 -1.84 10.15
C PHE A 74 -5.74 -1.82 11.59
N THR A 75 -4.81 -1.93 12.54
CA THR A 75 -5.14 -1.80 13.98
C THR A 75 -5.48 -0.35 14.32
N ALA A 76 -6.41 -0.14 15.24
CA ALA A 76 -6.78 1.20 15.71
C ALA A 76 -5.70 1.85 16.59
N ALA A 77 -4.73 1.08 17.10
CA ALA A 77 -3.74 1.56 18.07
C ALA A 77 -3.00 2.86 17.65
N PRO A 78 -2.46 2.98 16.41
CA PRO A 78 -1.89 4.24 15.89
C PRO A 78 -2.83 5.45 15.96
N ILE A 79 -4.13 5.24 15.74
CA ILE A 79 -5.14 6.30 15.72
C ILE A 79 -5.60 6.64 17.14
N LEU A 80 -5.52 5.70 18.08
CA LEU A 80 -5.86 5.94 19.48
C LEU A 80 -4.65 6.47 20.29
N GLY A 81 -3.47 6.56 19.66
CA GLY A 81 -2.23 6.89 20.35
C GLY A 81 -1.84 5.80 21.34
N GLU A 82 -2.20 4.55 21.07
CA GLU A 82 -1.85 3.41 21.92
C GLU A 82 -0.51 2.85 21.51
N GLN A 83 0.40 2.68 22.46
CA GLN A 83 1.65 1.96 22.22
C GLN A 83 1.41 0.46 22.44
N SER A 84 1.43 -0.31 21.36
CA SER A 84 1.53 -1.76 21.43
C SER A 84 3.00 -2.16 21.33
N ASP A 85 3.51 -2.92 22.31
CA ASP A 85 4.72 -3.71 22.09
C ASP A 85 4.47 -4.61 20.87
N GLN A 86 5.31 -4.49 19.85
CA GLN A 86 5.17 -5.25 18.62
C GLN A 86 5.28 -6.76 18.89
N ASP A 87 4.32 -7.53 18.37
CA ASP A 87 4.40 -8.95 18.01
C ASP A 87 5.15 -9.90 18.98
N GLY A 88 4.83 -9.82 20.27
CA GLY A 88 5.27 -10.77 21.30
C GLY A 88 4.10 -11.36 22.10
N ALA A 89 4.20 -12.63 22.52
CA ALA A 89 3.19 -13.32 23.33
C ALA A 89 2.96 -12.67 24.72
N ASP A 90 3.91 -11.85 25.17
CA ASP A 90 3.83 -11.09 26.42
C ASP A 90 3.19 -9.72 26.16
N LYS A 91 1.86 -9.72 26.04
CA LYS A 91 1.06 -8.49 25.93
C LYS A 91 1.25 -7.63 27.18
N LYS A 92 2.12 -6.62 27.12
CA LYS A 92 2.11 -5.55 28.13
C LYS A 92 0.80 -4.77 28.05
N PRO A 93 0.33 -4.18 29.16
CA PRO A 93 -0.85 -3.32 29.14
C PRO A 93 -0.72 -2.22 28.11
N ILE A 94 -1.80 -1.92 27.38
CA ILE A 94 -1.89 -0.78 26.48
C ILE A 94 -1.53 0.47 27.28
N GLN A 95 -0.46 1.16 26.88
CA GLN A 95 -0.11 2.45 27.45
C GLN A 95 -0.59 3.55 26.51
N LYS A 96 -1.16 4.60 27.11
CA LYS A 96 -1.46 5.83 26.38
C LYS A 96 -0.11 6.44 25.97
N GLY A 97 0.16 6.41 24.67
CA GLY A 97 1.30 7.05 24.04
C GLY A 97 1.16 8.57 24.06
N LYS A 98 2.12 9.25 23.47
CA LYS A 98 2.10 10.69 23.36
C LYS A 98 1.17 11.13 22.23
N GLU A 99 0.54 12.29 22.37
CA GLU A 99 -0.43 12.79 21.38
C GLU A 99 0.23 13.04 20.01
N GLU A 100 1.51 13.43 20.00
CA GLU A 100 2.32 13.60 18.79
C GLU A 100 2.64 12.30 18.02
N ASP A 101 2.45 11.14 18.66
CA ASP A 101 2.61 9.81 18.06
C ASP A 101 1.30 9.28 17.44
N ARG A 102 0.21 10.05 17.56
CA ARG A 102 -1.08 9.69 16.98
C ARG A 102 -1.06 9.90 15.46
N VAL A 103 -1.57 8.90 14.73
CA VAL A 103 -1.80 9.01 13.29
C VAL A 103 -3.20 9.55 13.03
N GLU A 104 -3.29 10.51 12.12
CA GLU A 104 -4.53 11.20 11.74
C GLU A 104 -4.78 11.10 10.23
N PHE A 105 -6.05 11.16 9.85
CA PHE A 105 -6.45 11.41 8.47
C PHE A 105 -6.27 12.91 8.19
N ARG A 106 -5.36 13.24 7.27
CA ARG A 106 -4.93 14.62 7.04
C ARG A 106 -4.54 14.87 5.59
N GLY A 107 -4.54 16.15 5.23
CA GLY A 107 -3.88 16.65 4.02
C GLY A 107 -2.39 16.92 4.22
N SER A 108 -1.74 17.36 3.15
CA SER A 108 -0.33 17.71 3.16
C SER A 108 -0.05 18.99 3.96
N ARG A 109 1.01 18.97 4.75
CA ARG A 109 1.62 20.07 5.51
C ARG A 109 2.45 20.97 4.58
N GLU A 110 2.77 22.17 5.07
CA GLU A 110 3.70 23.05 4.36
C GLU A 110 5.09 22.39 4.26
N GLY A 111 5.65 22.37 3.04
CA GLY A 111 6.98 21.82 2.78
C GLY A 111 7.04 20.33 2.45
N GLU A 112 5.97 19.56 2.66
CA GLU A 112 5.90 18.16 2.19
C GLU A 112 5.26 18.04 0.81
N CYS A 113 5.56 16.94 0.12
CA CYS A 113 4.85 16.55 -1.09
C CYS A 113 3.32 16.57 -0.91
N TYR A 114 2.62 17.22 -1.84
CA TYR A 114 1.17 17.08 -1.97
C TYR A 114 0.83 15.65 -2.39
N SER A 115 0.08 14.94 -1.55
CA SER A 115 -0.25 13.52 -1.74
C SER A 115 -1.66 13.25 -1.21
N GLY A 116 -2.25 12.16 -1.69
CA GLY A 116 -3.51 11.67 -1.13
C GLY A 116 -3.39 11.36 0.36
N GLU A 117 -4.47 11.59 1.10
CA GLU A 117 -4.62 11.21 2.50
C GLU A 117 -4.13 9.78 2.77
N PRO A 118 -4.40 8.76 1.93
CA PRO A 118 -3.91 7.41 2.21
C PRO A 118 -2.39 7.26 2.18
N THR A 119 -1.70 7.95 1.27
CA THR A 119 -0.22 7.95 1.22
C THR A 119 0.34 8.62 2.47
N LEU A 120 -0.27 9.73 2.90
CA LEU A 120 0.13 10.46 4.10
C LEU A 120 -0.12 9.64 5.36
N PHE A 121 -1.23 8.92 5.43
CA PHE A 121 -1.55 8.00 6.52
C PHE A 121 -0.48 6.88 6.63
N CYS A 122 -0.10 6.27 5.50
CA CYS A 122 0.97 5.26 5.48
C CYS A 122 2.33 5.86 5.90
N LYS A 123 2.65 7.06 5.41
CA LYS A 123 3.87 7.79 5.79
C LYS A 123 3.91 8.06 7.30
N ASP A 124 2.79 8.43 7.90
CA ASP A 124 2.69 8.66 9.35
C ASP A 124 2.77 7.35 10.15
N LEU A 125 2.22 6.24 9.63
CA LEU A 125 2.47 4.92 10.21
C LEU A 125 3.96 4.57 10.21
N TRP A 126 4.68 4.84 9.12
CA TRP A 126 6.14 4.64 9.06
C TRP A 126 6.88 5.49 10.10
N ARG A 127 6.48 6.76 10.27
CA ARG A 127 7.07 7.69 11.26
C ARG A 127 7.09 7.10 12.67
N ILE A 128 6.00 6.43 13.05
CA ILE A 128 5.82 5.89 14.42
C ILE A 128 6.18 4.40 14.52
N GLY A 129 6.86 3.83 13.51
CA GLY A 129 7.32 2.44 13.54
C GLY A 129 6.28 1.39 13.14
N HIS A 130 5.11 1.79 12.62
CA HIS A 130 4.07 0.90 12.09
C HIS A 130 4.22 0.63 10.58
N GLY A 131 5.47 0.51 10.10
CA GLY A 131 5.84 0.32 8.68
C GLY A 131 5.54 -1.06 8.08
N ARG A 132 4.94 -1.98 8.84
CA ARG A 132 4.46 -3.28 8.34
C ARG A 132 3.16 -3.08 7.56
N ILE A 133 3.30 -2.54 6.36
CA ILE A 133 2.22 -2.25 5.41
C ILE A 133 2.36 -3.21 4.23
N ALA A 134 1.31 -3.96 3.90
CA ALA A 134 1.38 -4.99 2.87
C ALA A 134 0.17 -4.99 1.94
N VAL A 135 0.41 -5.45 0.71
CA VAL A 135 -0.66 -5.80 -0.23
C VAL A 135 -0.93 -7.30 -0.14
N VAL A 136 -2.20 -7.68 -0.17
CA VAL A 136 -2.68 -9.06 -0.20
C VAL A 136 -3.29 -9.34 -1.59
N PRO A 137 -2.48 -9.84 -2.55
CA PRO A 137 -2.90 -9.92 -3.95
C PRO A 137 -3.94 -11.01 -4.26
N SER A 138 -4.27 -11.87 -3.29
CA SER A 138 -5.37 -12.83 -3.38
C SER A 138 -6.76 -12.18 -3.21
N VAL A 139 -6.82 -10.96 -2.69
CA VAL A 139 -8.06 -10.17 -2.57
C VAL A 139 -8.10 -9.16 -3.69
N ASN A 140 -9.03 -9.32 -4.63
CA ASN A 140 -9.19 -8.48 -5.81
C ASN A 140 -10.59 -7.87 -5.83
N LEU A 141 -10.70 -6.55 -5.92
CA LEU A 141 -11.95 -5.78 -5.80
C LEU A 141 -12.20 -4.92 -7.05
N GLU A 142 -13.44 -4.47 -7.20
CA GLU A 142 -13.95 -3.60 -8.26
C GLU A 142 -15.25 -2.94 -7.74
N TYR A 143 -15.71 -1.84 -8.34
CA TYR A 143 -16.80 -0.99 -7.85
C TYR A 143 -18.20 -1.29 -8.39
N SER A 144 -18.37 -2.35 -9.19
CA SER A 144 -19.63 -2.81 -9.76
C SER A 144 -19.71 -4.34 -9.77
N ASP A 145 -20.92 -4.88 -9.69
CA ASP A 145 -21.10 -6.34 -9.70
C ASP A 145 -20.61 -6.99 -11.02
N GLU A 146 -20.81 -6.31 -12.15
CA GLU A 146 -20.42 -6.81 -13.47
C GLU A 146 -18.89 -6.91 -13.61
N ASP A 147 -18.19 -5.81 -13.35
CA ASP A 147 -16.74 -5.78 -13.52
C ASP A 147 -16.04 -6.53 -12.38
N ALA A 148 -16.59 -6.54 -11.16
CA ALA A 148 -16.12 -7.43 -10.09
C ALA A 148 -16.17 -8.90 -10.51
N TYR A 149 -17.25 -9.34 -11.16
CA TYR A 149 -17.35 -10.69 -11.70
C TYR A 149 -16.24 -10.97 -12.72
N LYS A 150 -15.99 -10.05 -13.67
CA LYS A 150 -14.89 -10.19 -14.64
C LYS A 150 -13.52 -10.28 -13.96
N ILE A 151 -13.29 -9.48 -12.91
CA ILE A 151 -12.06 -9.55 -12.10
C ILE A 151 -11.94 -10.90 -11.41
N LYS A 152 -13.00 -11.44 -10.81
CA LYS A 152 -12.96 -12.78 -10.20
C LYS A 152 -12.67 -13.87 -11.22
N MET A 153 -13.19 -13.76 -12.44
CA MET A 153 -12.89 -14.70 -13.52
C MET A 153 -11.44 -14.60 -13.99
N ALA A 154 -10.86 -13.40 -14.03
CA ALA A 154 -9.48 -13.17 -14.47
C ALA A 154 -8.43 -13.46 -13.40
N LYS A 155 -8.71 -13.14 -12.13
CA LYS A 155 -7.75 -13.17 -11.01
C LYS A 155 -8.06 -14.25 -9.97
N GLY A 156 -9.21 -14.90 -10.06
CA GLY A 156 -9.67 -15.92 -9.11
C GLY A 156 -10.45 -15.35 -7.93
N TYR A 157 -11.22 -16.22 -7.28
CA TYR A 157 -11.93 -15.93 -6.05
C TYR A 157 -10.99 -16.02 -4.85
N THR A 158 -11.20 -15.16 -3.86
CA THR A 158 -10.41 -15.15 -2.62
C THR A 158 -10.45 -16.52 -1.92
N SER A 159 -11.61 -17.18 -1.88
CA SER A 159 -11.78 -18.52 -1.29
C SER A 159 -10.92 -19.61 -1.95
N ARG A 160 -10.64 -19.47 -3.26
CA ARG A 160 -9.74 -20.39 -3.96
C ARG A 160 -8.31 -20.20 -3.49
N TRP A 161 -7.87 -18.95 -3.35
CA TRP A 161 -6.52 -18.63 -2.92
C TRP A 161 -6.28 -19.04 -1.48
N THR A 162 -7.19 -18.67 -0.56
CA THR A 162 -7.06 -19.01 0.85
C THR A 162 -7.08 -20.52 1.11
N GLY A 163 -7.76 -21.30 0.26
CA GLY A 163 -7.74 -22.76 0.33
C GLY A 163 -6.43 -23.42 -0.15
N GLN A 164 -5.50 -22.65 -0.70
CA GLN A 164 -4.22 -23.12 -1.26
C GLN A 164 -3.01 -22.44 -0.60
N GLU A 165 -3.23 -21.66 0.46
CA GLU A 165 -2.17 -20.95 1.17
C GLU A 165 -1.22 -21.93 1.86
N ASP A 166 0.07 -21.72 1.66
CA ASP A 166 1.13 -22.35 2.42
C ASP A 166 1.73 -21.33 3.39
N GLU A 167 1.74 -21.65 4.67
CA GLU A 167 2.12 -20.72 5.75
C GLU A 167 3.53 -20.12 5.52
N GLU A 168 4.48 -20.92 5.07
CA GLU A 168 5.85 -20.47 4.82
C GLU A 168 5.92 -19.50 3.63
N THR A 169 5.19 -19.78 2.54
CA THR A 169 5.14 -18.87 1.37
C THR A 169 4.44 -17.54 1.68
N MET A 170 3.44 -17.57 2.57
CA MET A 170 2.65 -16.40 2.95
C MET A 170 3.41 -15.43 3.87
N LYS A 171 4.44 -15.90 4.57
CA LYS A 171 5.30 -15.04 5.42
C LYS A 171 5.97 -13.96 4.58
N ILE A 172 5.88 -12.73 5.09
CA ILE A 172 6.60 -11.57 4.57
C ILE A 172 7.90 -11.42 5.35
N GLN A 173 9.02 -11.30 4.64
CA GLN A 173 10.27 -10.82 5.24
C GLN A 173 10.17 -9.30 5.38
N TRP A 174 9.82 -8.84 6.58
CA TRP A 174 9.61 -7.42 6.86
C TRP A 174 10.93 -6.65 6.82
N VAL A 175 10.89 -5.48 6.19
CA VAL A 175 11.93 -4.47 6.19
C VAL A 175 11.50 -3.36 7.15
N ASP A 176 12.34 -3.11 8.16
CA ASP A 176 12.00 -2.16 9.24
C ASP A 176 12.25 -0.69 8.86
N LYS A 177 12.98 -0.43 7.78
CA LYS A 177 13.32 0.92 7.32
C LYS A 177 12.54 1.28 6.05
N PRO A 178 11.92 2.47 5.97
CA PRO A 178 11.35 2.98 4.73
C PRO A 178 12.44 3.31 3.71
N PRO A 179 12.10 3.47 2.41
CA PRO A 179 13.04 3.95 1.42
C PRO A 179 13.47 5.40 1.70
N ASP A 180 14.68 5.79 1.33
CA ASP A 180 15.18 7.16 1.54
C ASP A 180 14.33 8.21 0.83
N THR A 181 13.78 7.85 -0.33
CA THR A 181 12.91 8.71 -1.14
C THR A 181 11.66 7.97 -1.58
N VAL A 182 10.62 8.72 -1.90
CA VAL A 182 9.38 8.23 -2.53
C VAL A 182 8.99 9.14 -3.68
N THR A 183 8.25 8.60 -4.64
CA THR A 183 7.70 9.36 -5.76
C THR A 183 6.56 10.25 -5.26
N CYS A 184 6.85 11.54 -5.21
CA CYS A 184 5.86 12.60 -5.08
C CYS A 184 5.10 12.73 -6.40
N MET A 185 3.77 12.75 -6.35
CA MET A 185 2.91 12.78 -7.53
C MET A 185 1.66 13.64 -7.26
N PRO A 186 1.79 14.98 -7.24
CA PRO A 186 0.64 15.87 -7.04
C PRO A 186 -0.34 15.83 -8.21
N GLY A 187 0.12 15.41 -9.40
CA GLY A 187 -0.70 15.16 -10.57
C GLY A 187 -0.04 14.13 -11.49
N LEU A 188 -0.78 13.62 -12.48
CA LEU A 188 -0.29 12.55 -13.38
C LEU A 188 0.98 12.94 -14.16
N GLY A 189 1.11 14.20 -14.55
CA GLY A 189 2.27 14.73 -15.28
C GLY A 189 3.35 15.36 -14.41
N ASP A 190 3.21 15.37 -13.08
CA ASP A 190 4.21 15.92 -12.17
C ASP A 190 4.65 14.83 -11.20
N GLN A 191 5.85 14.29 -11.43
CA GLN A 191 6.42 13.20 -10.65
C GLN A 191 7.87 13.48 -10.31
N THR A 192 8.18 13.52 -9.02
CA THR A 192 9.54 13.78 -8.52
C THR A 192 9.90 12.85 -7.37
N ARG A 193 11.16 12.45 -7.27
CA ARG A 193 11.66 11.71 -6.10
C ARG A 193 11.96 12.70 -4.98
N ARG A 194 11.30 12.53 -3.83
CA ARG A 194 11.46 13.41 -2.66
C ARG A 194 11.74 12.57 -1.41
N PRO A 195 12.43 13.11 -0.38
CA PRO A 195 12.63 12.40 0.87
C PRO A 195 11.30 11.90 1.45
N TRP A 196 11.26 10.66 1.96
CA TRP A 196 10.00 10.10 2.49
C TRP A 196 9.52 10.82 3.76
N ASN A 197 10.46 11.37 4.53
CA ASN A 197 10.27 11.96 5.86
C ASN A 197 10.19 13.49 5.86
N GLU A 198 9.84 14.12 4.74
CA GLU A 198 9.64 15.57 4.70
C GLU A 198 8.70 16.02 5.83
N THR A 199 9.07 17.09 6.53
CA THR A 199 8.39 17.67 7.71
C THR A 199 8.47 16.87 9.01
N PHE A 200 9.21 15.75 9.05
CA PHE A 200 9.54 15.07 10.29
C PHE A 200 10.79 15.71 10.91
N THR A 201 10.69 16.09 12.18
CA THR A 201 11.76 16.68 12.99
C THR A 201 12.25 15.69 14.03
#